data_AF-A0A177NT64-F1
#
_entry.id   AF-A0A177NT64-F1
#
_cell.length_a   1.000
_cell.length_b   1.000
_cell.length_c   1.000
_cell.angle_alpha   90.00
_cell.angle_beta   90.00
_cell.angle_gamma   90.00
#
_symmetry.space_group_name_H-M   'P 1'
#
loop_
_entity.id
_entity.type
_entity.pdbx_description
1 polymer ?
#
loop_
_entity_poly.entity_id
_entity_poly.type
_entity_poly.pdbx_seq_one_letter_code
_entity_poly.pdbx_strand_id
1 'polypeptide(L)'
;MDWTQILDTLNAMTPAERRQWELATAGVAAATACLLWLESRFFGRSGRFASWLAVRIASLIAAPLTFAVLVMPAQAVSGMEGLAVFYLSLFTAAPLLWFGCHIICGRLANPGFSRNESIALGFSGLAILAVPLTAFFAAQNPLHDAARQIGLRRELPADNTPLPYRAETVTPYTMPGAGLIYTQSLQAEPGIRLQRVEQRLGGYWPAYDIEHPDYCTHGNDVHLMWAAQELPPYLRLSWRQSDGRTATAEFTPDMASADKSTAQIFSANFRDNGLDPVAPIPRVRMHLILLKEGLPDYTEILGNPPEAGEQRPTDCITAGFERWRHSDGRRIRAAAVLFPLPSGGAPLRGVLEPSGPQP
;
A
#
# COMPACT_ATOMS: atom_id res chain seq x y z
N MET A 1 -3.81 -4.38 -7.36
CA MET A 1 -2.43 -4.26 -6.84
C MET A 1 -1.52 -3.94 -8.00
N ASP A 2 -0.53 -3.07 -7.81
CA ASP A 2 0.55 -2.92 -8.79
C ASP A 2 1.51 -4.14 -8.73
N TRP A 3 2.44 -4.21 -9.68
CA TRP A 3 3.37 -5.33 -9.77
C TRP A 3 4.30 -5.44 -8.55
N THR A 4 4.76 -4.30 -8.01
CA THR A 4 5.60 -4.24 -6.82
C THR A 4 4.89 -4.79 -5.59
N GLN A 5 3.63 -4.42 -5.39
CA GLN A 5 2.79 -4.94 -4.30
C GLN A 5 2.56 -6.44 -4.40
N ILE A 6 2.39 -6.97 -5.62
CA ILE A 6 2.26 -8.43 -5.83
C ILE A 6 3.54 -9.14 -5.40
N LEU A 7 4.70 -8.66 -5.85
CA LEU A 7 5.99 -9.24 -5.49
C LEU A 7 6.26 -9.17 -3.98
N ASP A 8 6.04 -8.00 -3.36
CA ASP A 8 6.20 -7.82 -1.91
C ASP A 8 5.29 -8.79 -1.13
N THR A 9 4.05 -8.98 -1.59
CA THR A 9 3.09 -9.90 -0.96
C THR A 9 3.56 -11.35 -1.07
N LEU A 10 4.00 -11.81 -2.25
CA LEU A 10 4.51 -13.16 -2.46
C LEU A 10 5.81 -13.43 -1.67
N ASN A 11 6.67 -12.41 -1.53
CA ASN A 11 7.90 -12.50 -0.77
C ASN A 11 7.65 -12.59 0.74
N ALA A 12 6.63 -11.90 1.24
CA ALA A 12 6.26 -11.91 2.65
C ALA A 12 5.40 -13.13 3.06
N MET A 13 5.01 -13.98 2.13
CA MET A 13 4.32 -15.25 2.43
C MET A 13 5.27 -16.28 3.07
N THR A 14 4.69 -17.13 3.90
CA THR A 14 5.38 -18.32 4.43
C THR A 14 5.79 -19.27 3.29
N PRO A 15 6.81 -20.13 3.49
CA PRO A 15 7.22 -21.09 2.46
C PRO A 15 6.08 -22.03 2.00
N ALA A 16 5.16 -22.37 2.90
CA ALA A 16 4.01 -23.21 2.57
C ALA A 16 3.01 -22.50 1.65
N GLU A 17 2.68 -21.24 1.95
CA GLU A 17 1.81 -20.41 1.11
C GLU A 17 2.45 -20.19 -0.26
N ARG A 18 3.75 -19.83 -0.30
CA ARG A 18 4.48 -19.63 -1.55
C ARG A 18 4.45 -20.87 -2.44
N ARG A 19 4.62 -22.07 -1.85
CA ARG A 19 4.52 -23.34 -2.59
C ARG A 19 3.14 -23.55 -3.21
N GLN A 20 2.05 -23.14 -2.56
CA GLN A 20 0.71 -23.23 -3.16
C GLN A 20 0.60 -22.34 -4.40
N TRP A 21 1.13 -21.11 -4.33
CA TRP A 21 1.19 -20.20 -5.49
C TRP A 21 2.07 -20.71 -6.62
N GLU A 22 3.21 -21.32 -6.31
CA GLU A 22 4.08 -21.98 -7.29
C GLU A 22 3.37 -23.14 -7.98
N LEU A 23 2.67 -24.00 -7.22
CA LEU A 23 1.90 -25.12 -7.77
C LEU A 23 0.74 -24.63 -8.64
N ALA A 24 0.02 -23.58 -8.22
CA ALA A 24 -1.05 -22.98 -9.02
C ALA A 24 -0.50 -22.40 -10.34
N THR A 25 0.62 -21.68 -10.27
CA THR A 25 1.30 -21.10 -11.46
C THR A 25 1.77 -22.21 -12.40
N ALA A 26 2.39 -23.26 -11.87
CA ALA A 26 2.81 -24.42 -12.63
C ALA A 26 1.62 -25.15 -13.27
N GLY A 27 0.49 -25.25 -12.56
CA GLY A 27 -0.75 -25.81 -13.09
C GLY A 27 -1.31 -25.02 -14.27
N VAL A 28 -1.32 -23.69 -14.19
CA VAL A 28 -1.73 -22.80 -15.29
C VAL A 28 -0.80 -22.95 -16.50
N ALA A 29 0.51 -22.97 -16.27
CA ALA A 29 1.51 -23.18 -17.32
C ALA A 29 1.34 -24.57 -17.97
N ALA A 30 1.14 -25.63 -17.17
CA ALA A 30 0.93 -26.98 -17.65
C ALA A 30 -0.36 -27.11 -18.47
N ALA A 31 -1.46 -26.49 -18.02
CA ALA A 31 -2.72 -26.46 -18.78
C ALA A 31 -2.54 -25.77 -20.13
N THR A 32 -1.88 -24.60 -20.15
CA THR A 32 -1.57 -23.85 -21.39
C THR A 32 -0.69 -24.67 -22.33
N ALA A 33 0.37 -25.29 -21.81
CA ALA A 33 1.27 -26.15 -22.57
C ALA A 33 0.56 -27.40 -23.10
N CYS A 34 -0.33 -28.00 -22.31
CA CYS A 34 -1.12 -29.17 -22.72
C CYS A 34 -2.07 -28.82 -23.89
N LEU A 35 -2.75 -27.67 -23.84
CA LEU A 35 -3.60 -27.20 -24.94
C LEU A 35 -2.79 -26.96 -26.22
N LEU A 36 -1.65 -26.29 -26.11
CA LEU A 36 -0.73 -26.09 -27.23
C LEU A 36 -0.21 -27.43 -27.77
N TRP A 37 0.13 -28.37 -26.90
CA TRP A 37 0.59 -29.71 -27.28
C TRP A 37 -0.49 -30.50 -28.01
N LEU A 38 -1.72 -30.53 -27.48
CA LEU A 38 -2.86 -31.21 -28.11
C LEU A 38 -3.13 -30.66 -29.52
N GLU A 39 -3.13 -29.34 -29.65
CA GLU A 39 -3.31 -28.68 -30.94
C GLU A 39 -2.16 -28.98 -31.90
N SER A 40 -0.91 -28.92 -31.43
CA SER A 40 0.28 -29.27 -32.23
C SER A 40 0.22 -30.71 -32.73
N ARG A 41 -0.27 -31.64 -31.91
CA ARG A 41 -0.40 -33.06 -32.23
C ARG A 41 -1.52 -33.30 -33.25
N PHE A 42 -2.62 -32.55 -33.15
CA PHE A 42 -3.70 -32.59 -34.14
C PHE A 42 -3.19 -32.22 -35.54
N PHE A 43 -2.47 -31.09 -35.68
CA PHE A 43 -1.93 -30.67 -36.97
C PHE A 43 -0.69 -31.49 -37.40
N GLY A 44 0.13 -31.93 -36.45
CA GLY A 44 1.28 -32.81 -36.71
C GLY A 44 0.90 -34.15 -37.33
N ARG A 45 -0.22 -34.75 -36.90
CA ARG A 45 -0.78 -35.98 -37.51
C ARG A 45 -1.12 -35.82 -39.00
N SER A 46 -1.38 -34.60 -39.44
CA SER A 46 -1.62 -34.27 -40.85
C SER A 46 -0.39 -33.76 -41.61
N GLY A 47 0.81 -33.79 -41.00
CA GLY A 47 2.04 -33.26 -41.59
C GLY A 47 2.15 -31.73 -41.59
N ARG A 48 1.28 -31.03 -40.83
CA ARG A 48 1.14 -29.56 -40.88
C ARG A 48 1.68 -28.84 -39.65
N PHE A 49 2.60 -29.46 -38.90
CA PHE A 49 3.17 -28.90 -37.69
C PHE A 49 3.87 -27.55 -37.93
N ALA A 50 4.70 -27.44 -38.97
CA ALA A 50 5.41 -26.20 -39.28
C ALA A 50 4.45 -25.05 -39.62
N SER A 51 3.36 -25.35 -40.34
CA SER A 51 2.30 -24.39 -40.65
C SER A 51 1.55 -23.92 -39.40
N TRP A 52 1.20 -24.85 -38.50
CA TRP A 52 0.62 -24.52 -37.20
C TRP A 52 1.54 -23.61 -36.38
N LEU A 53 2.83 -23.95 -36.30
CA LEU A 53 3.82 -23.17 -35.55
C LEU A 53 3.96 -21.75 -36.11
N ALA A 54 4.01 -21.59 -37.43
CA ALA A 54 4.06 -20.29 -38.08
C ALA A 54 2.85 -19.42 -37.71
N VAL A 55 1.63 -19.99 -37.74
CA VAL A 55 0.42 -19.27 -37.32
C VAL A 55 0.47 -18.91 -35.84
N ARG A 56 0.98 -19.78 -34.96
CA ARG A 56 1.09 -19.48 -33.52
C ARG A 56 2.10 -18.39 -33.19
N ILE A 57 3.24 -18.35 -33.89
CA ILE A 57 4.19 -17.24 -33.79
C ILE A 57 3.51 -15.94 -34.24
N ALA A 58 2.74 -15.98 -35.34
CA ALA A 58 1.95 -14.84 -35.75
C ALA A 58 0.89 -14.44 -34.70
N SER A 59 0.24 -15.41 -34.03
CA SER A 59 -0.69 -15.14 -32.92
C SER A 59 -0.01 -14.40 -31.77
N LEU A 60 1.24 -14.74 -31.42
CA LEU A 60 2.00 -14.08 -30.35
C LEU A 60 2.28 -12.61 -30.65
N ILE A 61 2.40 -12.24 -31.93
CA ILE A 61 2.57 -10.84 -32.37
C ILE A 61 1.20 -10.16 -32.52
N ALA A 62 0.21 -10.86 -33.06
CA ALA A 62 -1.14 -10.33 -33.25
C ALA A 62 -1.84 -10.02 -31.92
N ALA A 63 -1.58 -10.79 -30.85
CA ALA A 63 -2.16 -10.59 -29.52
C ALA A 63 -1.86 -9.18 -28.94
N PRO A 64 -0.59 -8.76 -28.76
CA PRO A 64 -0.28 -7.43 -28.24
C PRO A 64 -0.73 -6.31 -29.18
N LEU A 65 -0.69 -6.50 -30.50
CA LEU A 65 -1.22 -5.52 -31.45
C LEU A 65 -2.74 -5.34 -31.30
N THR A 66 -3.47 -6.46 -31.18
CA THR A 66 -4.92 -6.45 -30.95
C THR A 66 -5.25 -5.78 -29.62
N PHE A 67 -4.50 -6.07 -28.57
CA PHE A 67 -4.63 -5.41 -27.28
C PHE A 67 -4.36 -3.90 -27.36
N ALA A 68 -3.30 -3.48 -28.07
CA ALA A 68 -2.98 -2.07 -28.24
C ALA A 68 -4.08 -1.31 -29.00
N VAL A 69 -4.60 -1.88 -30.09
CA VAL A 69 -5.73 -1.31 -30.85
C VAL A 69 -7.00 -1.22 -30.01
N LEU A 70 -7.20 -2.17 -29.09
CA LEU A 70 -8.35 -2.17 -28.19
C LEU A 70 -8.23 -1.09 -27.10
N VAL A 71 -7.05 -0.97 -26.47
CA VAL A 71 -6.89 -0.20 -25.22
C VAL A 71 -6.36 1.22 -25.44
N MET A 72 -5.35 1.41 -26.30
CA MET A 72 -4.70 2.72 -26.45
C MET A 72 -5.66 3.83 -26.93
N PRO A 73 -6.54 3.60 -27.92
CA PRO A 73 -7.49 4.62 -28.34
C PRO A 73 -8.47 5.01 -27.23
N ALA A 74 -8.93 4.02 -26.45
CA ALA A 74 -9.85 4.26 -25.34
C ALA A 74 -9.18 5.06 -24.21
N GLN A 75 -7.90 4.80 -23.92
CA GLN A 75 -7.13 5.55 -22.93
C GLN A 75 -6.84 7.00 -23.34
N ALA A 76 -6.86 7.30 -24.64
CA ALA A 76 -6.68 8.65 -25.15
C ALA A 76 -7.93 9.54 -25.02
N VAL A 77 -9.08 8.96 -24.63
CA VAL A 77 -10.37 9.64 -24.53
C VAL A 77 -10.88 9.58 -23.08
N SER A 78 -11.29 10.73 -22.54
CA SER A 78 -11.75 10.83 -21.14
C SER A 78 -13.25 10.56 -21.00
N GLY A 79 -13.66 10.08 -19.83
CA GLY A 79 -15.07 9.88 -19.48
C GLY A 79 -15.76 8.75 -20.25
N MET A 80 -17.08 8.87 -20.43
CA MET A 80 -17.91 7.83 -21.04
C MET A 80 -17.60 7.56 -22.52
N GLU A 81 -17.01 8.53 -23.21
CA GLU A 81 -16.62 8.39 -24.63
C GLU A 81 -15.50 7.37 -24.81
N GLY A 82 -14.56 7.28 -23.85
CA GLY A 82 -13.51 6.26 -23.86
C GLY A 82 -14.08 4.84 -23.82
N LEU A 83 -15.18 4.63 -23.09
CA LEU A 83 -15.89 3.36 -23.06
C LEU A 83 -16.56 3.04 -24.40
N ALA A 84 -17.16 4.04 -25.06
CA ALA A 84 -17.73 3.86 -26.40
C ALA A 84 -16.66 3.49 -27.44
N VAL A 85 -15.50 4.16 -27.40
CA VAL A 85 -14.34 3.84 -28.26
C VAL A 85 -13.85 2.42 -27.99
N PHE A 86 -13.73 2.02 -26.72
CA PHE A 86 -13.36 0.66 -26.35
C PHE A 86 -14.32 -0.38 -26.95
N TYR A 87 -15.63 -0.21 -26.80
CA TYR A 87 -16.61 -1.13 -27.36
C TYR A 87 -16.60 -1.17 -28.88
N LEU A 88 -16.45 -0.01 -29.54
CA LEU A 88 -16.33 0.04 -31.00
C LEU A 88 -15.12 -0.77 -31.45
N SER A 89 -13.95 -0.55 -30.84
CA SER A 89 -12.74 -1.33 -31.13
C SER A 89 -12.91 -2.82 -30.84
N LEU A 90 -13.56 -3.17 -29.72
CA LEU A 90 -13.82 -4.55 -29.31
C LEU A 90 -14.67 -5.33 -30.31
N PHE A 91 -15.70 -4.69 -30.87
CA PHE A 91 -16.64 -5.35 -31.78
C PHE A 91 -16.27 -5.23 -33.25
N THR A 92 -15.29 -4.38 -33.61
CA THR A 92 -14.89 -4.17 -35.02
C THR A 92 -13.40 -4.40 -35.25
N ALA A 93 -12.54 -3.47 -34.82
CA ALA A 93 -11.12 -3.45 -35.14
C ALA A 93 -10.36 -4.67 -34.59
N ALA A 94 -10.60 -5.03 -33.32
CA ALA A 94 -9.91 -6.14 -32.68
C ALA A 94 -10.24 -7.51 -33.33
N PRO A 95 -11.51 -7.89 -33.58
CA PRO A 95 -11.84 -9.10 -34.32
C PRO A 95 -11.25 -9.13 -35.73
N LEU A 96 -11.32 -8.01 -36.45
CA LEU A 96 -10.78 -7.91 -37.81
C LEU A 96 -9.27 -8.15 -37.83
N LEU A 97 -8.54 -7.54 -36.90
CA LEU A 97 -7.10 -7.73 -36.77
C LEU A 97 -6.76 -9.16 -36.35
N TRP A 98 -7.37 -9.66 -35.28
CA TRP A 98 -7.09 -10.99 -34.75
C TRP A 98 -7.39 -12.09 -35.76
N PHE A 99 -8.64 -12.20 -36.23
CA PHE A 99 -9.03 -13.26 -37.16
C PHE A 99 -8.47 -13.03 -38.57
N GLY A 100 -8.31 -11.77 -38.99
CA GLY A 100 -7.67 -11.42 -40.26
C GLY A 100 -6.24 -11.91 -40.33
N CYS A 101 -5.43 -11.66 -39.29
CA CYS A 101 -4.07 -12.19 -39.19
C CYS A 101 -4.05 -13.72 -39.26
N HIS A 102 -4.92 -14.41 -38.54
CA HIS A 102 -4.99 -15.88 -38.60
C HIS A 102 -5.34 -16.40 -39.99
N ILE A 103 -6.27 -15.75 -40.71
CA ILE A 103 -6.65 -16.13 -42.08
C ILE A 103 -5.51 -15.86 -43.07
N ILE A 104 -4.85 -14.70 -42.98
CA ILE A 104 -3.75 -14.34 -43.89
C ILE A 104 -2.55 -15.27 -43.65
N CYS A 105 -2.09 -15.39 -42.40
CA CYS A 105 -0.96 -16.26 -42.06
C CYS A 105 -1.27 -17.73 -42.33
N GLY A 106 -2.51 -18.18 -42.06
CA GLY A 106 -2.94 -19.53 -42.35
C GLY A 106 -2.90 -19.87 -43.84
N ARG A 107 -3.28 -18.92 -44.71
CA ARG A 107 -3.18 -19.08 -46.17
C ARG A 107 -1.74 -19.04 -46.69
N LEU A 108 -0.86 -18.24 -46.06
CA LEU A 108 0.54 -18.10 -46.45
C LEU A 108 1.41 -19.27 -45.97
N ALA A 109 0.93 -20.07 -45.02
CA ALA A 109 1.63 -21.27 -44.56
C ALA A 109 1.69 -22.33 -45.68
N ASN A 110 2.67 -23.25 -45.60
CA ASN A 110 2.80 -24.36 -46.53
C ASN A 110 2.93 -25.69 -45.78
N PRO A 111 1.96 -26.61 -45.91
CA PRO A 111 0.70 -26.48 -46.65
C PRO A 111 -0.29 -25.50 -45.98
N GLY A 112 -1.03 -24.74 -46.79
CA GLY A 112 -1.94 -23.70 -46.30
C GLY A 112 -3.19 -24.23 -45.60
N PHE A 113 -3.75 -23.42 -44.71
CA PHE A 113 -5.01 -23.69 -44.02
C PHE A 113 -6.21 -23.09 -44.76
N SER A 114 -7.35 -23.78 -44.67
CA SER A 114 -8.64 -23.23 -45.10
C SER A 114 -9.06 -22.06 -44.21
N ARG A 115 -10.06 -21.29 -44.68
CA ARG A 115 -10.63 -20.19 -43.89
C ARG A 115 -11.21 -20.69 -42.55
N ASN A 116 -11.91 -21.82 -42.57
CA ASN A 116 -12.55 -22.37 -41.37
C ASN A 116 -11.51 -22.87 -40.37
N GLU A 117 -10.44 -23.53 -40.84
CA GLU A 117 -9.32 -23.94 -39.97
C GLU A 117 -8.62 -22.73 -39.36
N SER A 118 -8.43 -21.65 -40.13
CA SER A 118 -7.81 -20.42 -39.64
C SER A 118 -8.67 -19.73 -38.57
N ILE A 119 -10.00 -19.70 -38.75
CA ILE A 119 -10.95 -19.19 -37.75
C ILE A 119 -10.92 -20.06 -36.50
N ALA A 120 -10.91 -21.39 -36.65
CA ALA A 120 -10.79 -22.31 -35.52
C ALA A 120 -9.48 -22.09 -34.74
N LEU A 121 -8.35 -21.89 -35.43
CA LEU A 121 -7.06 -21.53 -34.83
C LEU A 121 -7.11 -20.18 -34.09
N GLY A 122 -7.89 -19.23 -34.59
CA GLY A 122 -8.14 -17.95 -33.93
C GLY A 122 -8.92 -18.13 -32.62
N PHE A 123 -9.99 -18.94 -32.62
CA PHE A 123 -10.75 -19.25 -31.42
C PHE A 123 -9.96 -20.05 -30.40
N SER A 124 -9.23 -21.07 -30.83
CA SER A 124 -8.38 -21.85 -29.92
C SER A 124 -7.25 -20.99 -29.35
N GLY A 125 -6.70 -20.06 -30.13
CA GLY A 125 -5.73 -19.07 -29.63
C GLY A 125 -6.32 -18.21 -28.51
N LEU A 126 -7.55 -17.71 -28.67
CA LEU A 126 -8.25 -16.98 -27.62
C LEU A 126 -8.52 -17.85 -26.39
N ALA A 127 -8.94 -19.10 -26.58
CA ALA A 127 -9.17 -20.04 -25.48
C ALA A 127 -7.89 -20.33 -24.69
N ILE A 128 -6.75 -20.49 -25.38
CA ILE A 128 -5.43 -20.68 -24.75
C ILE A 128 -5.03 -19.43 -23.96
N LEU A 129 -5.21 -18.22 -24.51
CA LEU A 129 -4.93 -16.96 -23.80
C LEU A 129 -5.87 -16.70 -22.62
N ALA A 130 -7.11 -17.20 -22.69
CA ALA A 130 -8.09 -17.06 -21.62
C ALA A 130 -7.66 -17.80 -20.34
N VAL A 131 -6.86 -18.86 -20.44
CA VAL A 131 -6.38 -19.64 -19.27
C VAL A 131 -5.54 -18.78 -18.32
N PRO A 132 -4.38 -18.21 -18.72
CA PRO A 132 -3.59 -17.35 -17.84
C PRO A 132 -4.32 -16.06 -17.46
N LEU A 133 -5.15 -15.52 -18.35
CA LEU A 133 -5.93 -14.31 -18.06
C LEU A 133 -6.95 -14.55 -16.94
N THR A 134 -7.70 -15.65 -17.01
CA THR A 134 -8.67 -16.02 -15.98
C THR A 134 -7.98 -16.33 -14.66
N ALA A 135 -6.84 -17.03 -14.71
CA ALA A 135 -6.03 -17.29 -13.52
C ALA A 135 -5.56 -15.98 -12.86
N PHE A 136 -5.11 -15.00 -13.64
CA PHE A 136 -4.73 -13.68 -13.15
C PHE A 136 -5.89 -12.97 -12.44
N PHE A 137 -7.08 -12.95 -13.04
CA PHE A 137 -8.26 -12.35 -12.38
C PHE A 137 -8.70 -13.11 -11.14
N ALA A 138 -8.67 -14.45 -11.18
CA ALA A 138 -8.99 -15.30 -10.02
C ALA A 138 -7.99 -15.11 -8.86
N ALA A 139 -6.74 -14.75 -9.16
CA ALA A 139 -5.70 -14.51 -8.17
C ALA A 139 -5.85 -13.18 -7.42
N GLN A 140 -6.60 -12.20 -7.94
CA GLN A 140 -6.64 -10.86 -7.34
C GLN A 140 -7.16 -10.85 -5.91
N ASN A 141 -8.31 -11.47 -5.65
CA ASN A 141 -8.90 -11.49 -4.30
C ASN A 141 -8.03 -12.30 -3.32
N PRO A 142 -7.56 -13.53 -3.64
CA PRO A 142 -6.65 -14.26 -2.78
C PRO A 142 -5.35 -13.50 -2.47
N LEU A 143 -4.80 -12.74 -3.43
CA LEU A 143 -3.60 -11.91 -3.18
C LEU A 143 -3.91 -10.75 -2.23
N HIS A 144 -5.05 -10.09 -2.40
CA HIS A 144 -5.51 -9.05 -1.47
C HIS A 144 -5.74 -9.59 -0.06
N ASP A 145 -6.37 -10.76 0.06
CA ASP A 145 -6.61 -11.42 1.33
C ASP A 145 -5.29 -11.86 1.99
N ALA A 146 -4.36 -12.42 1.22
CA ALA A 146 -3.04 -12.79 1.71
C ALA A 146 -2.25 -11.56 2.19
N ALA A 147 -2.25 -10.47 1.42
CA ALA A 147 -1.63 -9.21 1.84
C ALA A 147 -2.20 -8.76 3.18
N ARG A 148 -3.54 -8.74 3.31
CA ARG A 148 -4.23 -8.38 4.55
C ARG A 148 -3.83 -9.29 5.72
N GLN A 149 -3.78 -10.60 5.50
CA GLN A 149 -3.37 -11.56 6.53
C GLN A 149 -1.92 -11.36 6.97
N ILE A 150 -0.99 -11.09 6.05
CA ILE A 150 0.40 -10.74 6.40
C ILE A 150 0.43 -9.49 7.28
N GLY A 151 -0.34 -8.46 6.91
CA GLY A 151 -0.50 -7.26 7.73
C GLY A 151 -1.10 -7.53 9.12
N LEU A 152 -1.93 -8.56 9.27
CA LEU A 152 -2.53 -8.95 10.56
C LEU A 152 -1.62 -9.82 11.41
N ARG A 153 -0.78 -10.68 10.81
CA ARG A 153 0.16 -11.55 11.54
C ARG A 153 1.24 -10.77 12.27
N ARG A 154 1.64 -9.61 11.74
CA ARG A 154 2.69 -8.75 12.33
C ARG A 154 4.01 -9.52 12.58
N GLU A 155 4.27 -10.51 11.75
CA GLU A 155 5.52 -11.25 11.77
C GLU A 155 6.52 -10.53 10.86
N LEU A 156 7.71 -10.26 11.40
CA LEU A 156 8.80 -9.71 10.63
C LEU A 156 9.35 -10.77 9.66
N PRO A 157 9.77 -10.39 8.43
CA PRO A 157 10.41 -11.31 7.51
C PRO A 157 11.64 -12.00 8.13
N ALA A 158 11.90 -13.26 7.76
CA ALA A 158 13.06 -14.01 8.27
C ALA A 158 14.41 -13.40 7.81
N ASP A 159 14.41 -12.73 6.66
CA ASP A 159 15.52 -11.99 6.07
C ASP A 159 15.47 -10.48 6.39
N ASN A 160 14.68 -10.08 7.39
CA ASN A 160 14.59 -8.69 7.82
C ASN A 160 15.97 -8.18 8.27
N THR A 161 16.41 -7.08 7.67
CA THR A 161 17.69 -6.47 8.02
C THR A 161 17.64 -5.96 9.46
N PRO A 162 18.72 -6.09 10.26
CA PRO A 162 18.75 -5.51 11.60
C PRO A 162 18.46 -4.00 11.55
N LEU A 163 17.50 -3.56 12.36
CA LEU A 163 17.12 -2.16 12.45
C LEU A 163 18.18 -1.40 13.29
N PRO A 164 18.86 -0.38 12.75
CA PRO A 164 19.89 0.38 13.47
C PRO A 164 19.27 1.48 14.33
N TYR A 165 18.30 1.08 15.15
CA TYR A 165 17.58 1.93 16.07
C TYR A 165 17.51 1.24 17.44
N ARG A 166 17.68 2.04 18.49
CA ARG A 166 17.35 1.58 19.84
C ARG A 166 15.85 1.76 20.05
N ALA A 167 15.11 0.67 20.00
CA ALA A 167 13.70 0.65 20.37
C ALA A 167 13.56 0.76 21.89
N GLU A 168 12.90 1.81 22.37
CA GLU A 168 12.51 1.94 23.76
C GLU A 168 11.38 0.95 24.11
N THR A 169 11.14 0.75 25.40
CA THR A 169 10.03 -0.09 25.86
C THR A 169 8.69 0.52 25.49
N VAL A 170 7.74 -0.31 25.05
CA VAL A 170 6.37 0.15 24.84
C VAL A 170 5.78 0.57 26.18
N THR A 171 5.39 1.83 26.28
CA THR A 171 4.88 2.42 27.52
C THR A 171 3.36 2.60 27.44
N PRO A 172 2.58 1.92 28.31
CA PRO A 172 1.14 2.09 28.36
C PRO A 172 0.75 3.36 29.13
N TYR A 173 -0.21 4.10 28.60
CA TYR A 173 -0.84 5.21 29.30
C TYR A 173 -2.37 5.13 29.26
N THR A 174 -3.03 5.61 30.30
CA THR A 174 -4.47 5.90 30.29
C THR A 174 -4.68 7.35 29.86
N MET A 175 -5.49 7.56 28.83
CA MET A 175 -5.87 8.87 28.33
C MET A 175 -7.37 9.11 28.53
N PRO A 176 -7.78 10.16 29.27
CA PRO A 176 -9.19 10.49 29.46
C PRO A 176 -9.93 10.66 28.12
N GLY A 177 -11.00 9.90 27.91
CA GLY A 177 -11.81 9.92 26.67
C GLY A 177 -11.35 8.96 25.57
N ALA A 178 -10.09 8.52 25.56
CA ALA A 178 -9.57 7.53 24.61
C ALA A 178 -9.26 6.16 25.23
N GLY A 179 -9.14 6.06 26.56
CA GLY A 179 -8.83 4.81 27.25
C GLY A 179 -7.35 4.50 27.23
N LEU A 180 -7.00 3.21 27.06
CA LEU A 180 -5.61 2.76 27.03
C LEU A 180 -4.97 3.12 25.69
N ILE A 181 -3.80 3.74 25.76
CA ILE A 181 -2.95 4.07 24.62
C ILE A 181 -1.53 3.57 24.88
N TYR A 182 -0.74 3.47 23.84
CA TYR A 182 0.64 3.05 23.89
C TYR A 182 1.52 4.04 23.15
N THR A 183 2.74 4.21 23.65
CA THR A 183 3.76 5.00 22.97
C THR A 183 5.08 4.23 22.96
N GLN A 184 5.89 4.50 21.94
CA GLN A 184 7.24 3.95 21.83
C GLN A 184 8.10 4.90 21.01
N SER A 185 9.35 5.11 21.42
CA SER A 185 10.33 5.84 20.61
C SER A 185 11.37 4.87 20.05
N LEU A 186 11.74 5.08 18.79
CA LEU A 186 12.87 4.46 18.12
C LEU A 186 13.93 5.53 17.95
N GLN A 187 15.02 5.42 18.70
CA GLN A 187 16.14 6.35 18.60
C GLN A 187 17.16 5.85 17.58
N ALA A 188 17.46 6.66 16.58
CA ALA A 188 18.43 6.30 15.56
C ALA A 188 19.85 6.19 16.16
N GLU A 189 20.60 5.16 15.75
CA GLU A 189 22.02 5.12 16.07
C GLU A 189 22.80 6.27 15.39
N PRO A 190 23.94 6.71 15.94
CA PRO A 190 24.76 7.75 15.33
C PRO A 190 25.15 7.42 13.88
N GLY A 191 25.03 8.40 12.99
CA GLY A 191 25.40 8.25 11.58
C GLY A 191 24.31 7.66 10.68
N ILE A 192 23.16 7.26 11.26
CA ILE A 192 21.98 6.90 10.48
C ILE A 192 21.29 8.17 9.98
N ARG A 193 20.93 8.16 8.69
CA ARG A 193 20.08 9.18 8.08
C ARG A 193 18.79 8.55 7.60
N LEU A 194 17.70 8.82 8.31
CA LEU A 194 16.36 8.38 7.92
C LEU A 194 16.02 9.02 6.55
N GLN A 195 15.50 8.20 5.64
CA GLN A 195 15.08 8.64 4.32
C GLN A 195 13.57 8.53 4.16
N ARG A 196 12.98 7.45 4.66
CA ARG A 196 11.54 7.20 4.53
C ARG A 196 11.05 6.30 5.65
N VAL A 197 9.83 6.57 6.10
CA VAL A 197 9.04 5.65 6.93
C VAL A 197 7.78 5.35 6.14
N GLU A 198 7.43 4.09 6.01
CA GLU A 198 6.20 3.64 5.40
C GLU A 198 5.43 2.84 6.43
N GLN A 199 4.10 3.01 6.49
CA GLN A 199 3.26 2.20 7.36
C GLN A 199 2.44 1.23 6.52
N ARG A 200 2.44 -0.04 6.92
CA ARG A 200 1.66 -1.09 6.27
C ARG A 200 0.18 -0.90 6.59
N LEU A 201 -0.61 -0.58 5.57
CA LEU A 201 -2.06 -0.42 5.68
C LEU A 201 -2.76 -1.52 4.89
N GLY A 202 -3.71 -2.22 5.52
CA GLY A 202 -4.47 -3.28 4.84
C GLY A 202 -3.61 -4.39 4.21
N GLY A 203 -2.34 -4.53 4.61
CA GLY A 203 -1.42 -5.52 4.07
C GLY A 203 -0.41 -5.03 3.03
N TYR A 204 -0.51 -3.79 2.57
CA TYR A 204 0.33 -3.22 1.52
C TYR A 204 1.12 -2.01 2.01
N TRP A 205 2.25 -1.75 1.35
CA TRP A 205 3.03 -0.53 1.51
C TRP A 205 2.44 0.57 0.61
N PRO A 206 2.03 1.72 1.16
CA PRO A 206 1.50 2.82 0.37
C PRO A 206 2.53 3.35 -0.64
N ALA A 207 2.11 3.57 -1.89
CA ALA A 207 2.99 4.08 -2.95
C ALA A 207 3.25 5.61 -2.83
N TYR A 208 2.42 6.30 -2.06
CA TYR A 208 2.47 7.75 -1.85
C TYR A 208 2.49 8.04 -0.34
N ASP A 209 3.08 9.18 0.01
CA ASP A 209 3.08 9.65 1.39
C ASP A 209 1.65 10.01 1.78
N ILE A 210 1.14 9.29 2.77
CA ILE A 210 -0.19 9.48 3.33
C ILE A 210 -0.05 10.21 4.66
N GLU A 211 -1.16 10.65 5.25
CA GLU A 211 -1.08 11.04 6.66
C GLU A 211 -0.75 9.83 7.51
N HIS A 212 0.17 10.02 8.46
CA HIS A 212 0.68 8.97 9.32
C HIS A 212 0.21 9.23 10.75
N PRO A 213 -1.02 8.83 11.13
CA PRO A 213 -1.49 9.10 12.48
C PRO A 213 -0.67 8.32 13.50
N ASP A 214 -0.25 7.11 13.19
CA ASP A 214 0.38 6.19 14.14
C ASP A 214 1.85 6.47 14.47
N TYR A 215 2.51 7.33 13.70
CA TYR A 215 3.90 7.68 13.92
C TYR A 215 4.21 9.13 13.54
N CYS A 216 5.30 9.64 14.07
CA CYS A 216 5.92 10.89 13.60
C CYS A 216 7.44 10.78 13.68
N THR A 217 8.12 11.75 13.10
CA THR A 217 9.57 11.83 13.00
C THR A 217 10.12 13.11 13.63
N HIS A 218 11.20 12.97 14.39
CA HIS A 218 11.95 14.10 14.93
C HIS A 218 13.43 13.92 14.59
N GLY A 219 13.89 14.64 13.56
CA GLY A 219 15.22 14.38 13.00
C GLY A 219 15.27 13.00 12.35
N ASN A 220 16.10 12.10 12.90
CA ASN A 220 16.17 10.71 12.45
C ASN A 220 15.35 9.76 13.34
N ASP A 221 14.82 10.24 14.46
CA ASP A 221 14.07 9.40 15.40
C ASP A 221 12.63 9.23 14.93
N VAL A 222 12.04 8.07 15.26
CA VAL A 222 10.66 7.74 14.92
C VAL A 222 9.89 7.47 16.21
N HIS A 223 8.79 8.18 16.41
CA HIS A 223 7.96 8.05 17.60
C HIS A 223 6.59 7.53 17.23
N LEU A 224 6.10 6.55 18.00
CA LEU A 224 4.88 5.81 17.74
C LEU A 224 3.84 6.12 18.80
N MET A 225 2.58 6.22 18.39
CA MET A 225 1.45 6.41 19.29
C MET A 225 0.17 5.83 18.70
N TRP A 226 -0.46 4.91 19.44
CA TRP A 226 -1.70 4.25 19.04
C TRP A 226 -2.56 3.92 20.25
N ALA A 227 -3.88 3.86 20.06
CA ALA A 227 -4.84 3.39 21.05
C ALA A 227 -4.89 1.86 21.08
N ALA A 228 -5.34 1.28 22.19
CA ALA A 228 -5.53 -0.17 22.30
C ALA A 228 -6.59 -0.74 21.34
N GLN A 229 -7.47 0.12 20.81
CA GLN A 229 -8.45 -0.23 19.78
C GLN A 229 -7.90 -0.10 18.35
N GLU A 230 -6.71 0.50 18.19
CA GLU A 230 -5.95 0.49 16.95
C GLU A 230 -5.03 -0.74 16.92
N LEU A 231 -4.67 -1.19 15.74
CA LEU A 231 -3.62 -2.20 15.62
C LEU A 231 -2.28 -1.51 15.88
N PRO A 232 -1.33 -2.16 16.59
CA PRO A 232 0.03 -1.63 16.74
C PRO A 232 0.62 -1.25 15.37
N PRO A 233 1.46 -0.22 15.24
CA PRO A 233 1.98 0.18 13.93
C PRO A 233 2.91 -0.87 13.31
N TYR A 234 2.84 -1.11 11.99
CA TYR A 234 3.80 -1.96 11.27
C TYR A 234 4.46 -1.09 10.21
N LEU A 235 5.74 -0.83 10.41
CA LEU A 235 6.52 0.13 9.64
C LEU A 235 7.57 -0.56 8.78
N ARG A 236 7.95 0.11 7.69
CA ARG A 236 9.18 -0.13 6.93
C ARG A 236 10.00 1.16 6.97
N LEU A 237 11.16 1.09 7.60
CA LEU A 237 12.08 2.22 7.72
C LEU A 237 13.16 2.05 6.66
N SER A 238 13.38 3.11 5.89
CA SER A 238 14.46 3.20 4.89
C SER A 238 15.46 4.26 5.34
N TRP A 239 16.74 3.91 5.35
CA TRP A 239 17.80 4.82 5.75
C TRP A 239 19.03 4.68 4.87
N ARG A 240 19.86 5.73 4.87
CA ARG A 240 21.16 5.73 4.21
C ARG A 240 22.22 5.20 5.15
N GLN A 241 22.97 4.20 4.70
CA GLN A 241 24.13 3.64 5.38
C GLN A 241 25.37 4.53 5.17
N SER A 242 26.41 4.30 5.99
CA SER A 242 27.68 5.05 5.93
C SER A 242 28.41 4.93 4.59
N ASP A 243 28.24 3.81 3.88
CA ASP A 243 28.76 3.58 2.53
C ASP A 243 27.91 4.20 1.41
N GLY A 244 26.83 4.90 1.78
CA GLY A 244 25.92 5.57 0.87
C GLY A 244 24.80 4.71 0.29
N ARG A 245 24.76 3.40 0.56
CA ARG A 245 23.66 2.52 0.15
C ARG A 245 22.39 2.82 0.97
N THR A 246 21.24 2.53 0.37
CA THR A 246 19.95 2.55 1.09
C THR A 246 19.70 1.15 1.64
N ALA A 247 19.38 1.07 2.92
CA ALA A 247 18.93 -0.16 3.56
C ALA A 247 17.51 0.04 4.09
N THR A 248 16.79 -1.07 4.21
CA THR A 248 15.41 -1.09 4.69
C THR A 248 15.21 -2.19 5.71
N ALA A 249 14.43 -1.92 6.75
CA ALA A 249 14.00 -2.91 7.71
C ALA A 249 12.53 -2.70 8.07
N GLU A 250 11.84 -3.80 8.29
CA GLU A 250 10.48 -3.81 8.81
C GLU A 250 10.51 -3.81 10.34
N PHE A 251 9.55 -3.13 10.96
CA PHE A 251 9.44 -2.97 12.40
C PHE A 251 7.99 -3.01 12.87
N THR A 252 7.72 -3.72 13.95
CA THR A 252 6.44 -3.68 14.67
C THR A 252 6.75 -3.70 16.17
N PRO A 253 6.00 -2.94 17.02
CA PRO A 253 6.22 -2.95 18.46
C PRO A 253 6.07 -4.33 19.10
N ASP A 254 6.94 -4.64 20.06
CA ASP A 254 6.79 -5.80 20.93
C ASP A 254 5.93 -5.45 22.15
N MET A 255 4.68 -5.93 22.13
CA MET A 255 3.68 -5.67 23.16
C MET A 255 3.96 -6.40 24.48
N ALA A 256 4.86 -7.39 24.52
CA ALA A 256 5.14 -8.16 25.74
C ALA A 256 5.69 -7.30 26.89
N SER A 257 6.31 -6.17 26.57
CA SER A 257 6.78 -5.19 27.55
C SER A 257 5.66 -4.34 28.15
N ALA A 258 4.64 -3.99 27.35
CA ALA A 258 3.51 -3.19 27.79
C ALA A 258 2.62 -3.96 28.79
N ASP A 259 2.42 -5.25 28.57
CA ASP A 259 1.59 -6.13 29.43
C ASP A 259 2.13 -6.25 30.85
N LYS A 260 3.42 -5.97 31.05
CA LYS A 260 4.09 -6.05 32.36
C LYS A 260 4.15 -4.71 33.09
N SER A 261 3.72 -3.63 32.46
CA SER A 261 3.81 -2.27 32.99
C SER A 261 2.45 -1.75 33.46
N THR A 262 2.43 -0.96 34.54
CA THR A 262 1.21 -0.28 34.99
C THR A 262 1.00 0.99 34.17
N ALA A 263 -0.18 1.15 33.59
CA ALA A 263 -0.51 2.31 32.78
C ALA A 263 -0.50 3.60 33.61
N GLN A 264 0.28 4.59 33.17
CA GLN A 264 0.32 5.93 33.78
C GLN A 264 -0.71 6.85 33.15
N ILE A 265 -1.10 7.96 33.77
CA ILE A 265 -1.97 8.94 33.10
C ILE A 265 -1.16 9.68 32.03
N PHE A 266 -1.67 9.72 30.80
CA PHE A 266 -1.08 10.57 29.77
C PHE A 266 -1.44 12.04 30.05
N SER A 267 -0.44 12.92 30.13
CA SER A 267 -0.64 14.34 30.42
C SER A 267 0.27 15.22 29.56
N ALA A 268 0.02 16.52 29.60
CA ALA A 268 0.90 17.53 29.04
C ALA A 268 0.92 18.76 29.96
N ASN A 269 2.09 19.38 30.10
CA ASN A 269 2.18 20.68 30.74
C ASN A 269 1.81 21.75 29.71
N PHE A 270 0.85 22.63 30.04
CA PHE A 270 0.40 23.68 29.15
C PHE A 270 1.16 24.99 29.40
N ARG A 271 1.59 25.63 28.31
CA ARG A 271 2.16 26.98 28.27
C ARG A 271 1.24 27.86 27.42
N ASP A 272 1.39 29.18 27.52
CA ASP A 272 0.53 30.13 26.80
C ASP A 272 0.55 29.91 25.27
N ASN A 273 1.72 29.59 24.74
CA ASN A 273 2.00 29.41 23.33
C ASN A 273 2.32 27.96 22.94
N GLY A 274 2.24 27.00 23.87
CA GLY A 274 2.82 25.67 23.65
C GLY A 274 2.35 24.60 24.63
N LEU A 275 2.81 23.37 24.41
CA LEU A 275 2.55 22.26 25.32
C LEU A 275 3.74 21.31 25.38
N ASP A 276 3.91 20.68 26.53
CA ASP A 276 4.98 19.72 26.79
C ASP A 276 4.35 18.36 27.18
N PRO A 277 4.04 17.50 26.20
CA PRO A 277 3.46 16.20 26.48
C PRO A 277 4.48 15.25 27.12
N VAL A 278 3.99 14.30 27.94
CA VAL A 278 4.84 13.30 28.61
C VAL A 278 5.52 12.32 27.63
N ALA A 279 4.97 12.20 26.42
CA ALA A 279 5.56 11.45 25.31
C ALA A 279 5.22 12.14 23.97
N PRO A 280 6.01 11.93 22.91
CA PRO A 280 5.75 12.52 21.60
C PRO A 280 4.38 12.12 21.02
N ILE A 281 3.69 13.08 20.41
CA ILE A 281 2.38 12.87 19.78
C ILE A 281 2.51 13.16 18.27
N PRO A 282 2.07 12.26 17.40
CA PRO A 282 1.97 12.54 15.97
C PRO A 282 1.09 13.76 15.73
N ARG A 283 1.64 14.78 15.07
CA ARG A 283 1.01 16.09 14.96
C ARG A 283 -0.39 16.01 14.36
N VAL A 284 -0.57 15.16 13.35
CA VAL A 284 -1.86 14.93 12.67
C VAL A 284 -2.97 14.40 13.60
N ARG A 285 -2.63 13.83 14.78
CA ARG A 285 -3.62 13.44 15.79
C ARG A 285 -4.08 14.62 16.66
N MET A 286 -3.38 15.75 16.64
CA MET A 286 -3.53 16.82 17.61
C MET A 286 -4.45 17.94 17.12
N HIS A 287 -5.47 18.25 17.93
CA HIS A 287 -6.37 19.37 17.77
C HIS A 287 -6.22 20.31 18.98
N LEU A 288 -5.77 21.55 18.76
CA LEU A 288 -5.68 22.55 19.83
C LEU A 288 -7.01 23.27 20.01
N ILE A 289 -7.42 23.46 21.26
CA ILE A 289 -8.58 24.28 21.61
C ILE A 289 -8.06 25.61 22.13
N LEU A 290 -8.28 26.65 21.34
CA LEU A 290 -7.74 27.98 21.55
C LEU A 290 -8.80 28.93 22.12
N LEU A 291 -8.39 29.70 23.12
CA LEU A 291 -9.21 30.70 23.79
C LEU A 291 -8.71 32.12 23.46
N LYS A 292 -9.65 33.04 23.24
CA LYS A 292 -9.40 34.47 23.24
C LYS A 292 -10.56 35.20 23.90
N GLU A 293 -10.24 36.13 24.79
CA GLU A 293 -11.23 36.87 25.56
C GLU A 293 -12.27 37.54 24.63
N GLY A 294 -13.54 37.40 24.99
CA GLY A 294 -14.67 37.93 24.21
C GLY A 294 -14.99 37.19 22.90
N LEU A 295 -14.31 36.08 22.59
CA LEU A 295 -14.56 35.26 21.41
C LEU A 295 -14.87 33.80 21.77
N PRO A 296 -15.63 33.09 20.94
CA PRO A 296 -15.84 31.65 21.13
C PRO A 296 -14.53 30.87 20.96
N ASP A 297 -14.47 29.70 21.58
CA ASP A 297 -13.37 28.77 21.40
C ASP A 297 -13.19 28.42 19.93
N TYR A 298 -11.93 28.19 19.56
CA TYR A 298 -11.58 27.77 18.21
C TYR A 298 -10.74 26.52 18.24
N THR A 299 -11.14 25.55 17.44
CA THR A 299 -10.37 24.33 17.23
C THR A 299 -9.42 24.51 16.07
N GLU A 300 -8.13 24.41 16.35
CA GLU A 300 -7.06 24.39 15.36
C GLU A 300 -6.61 22.94 15.15
N ILE A 301 -6.69 22.46 13.91
CA ILE A 301 -6.26 21.10 13.55
C ILE A 301 -4.80 21.17 13.12
N LEU A 302 -3.92 20.47 13.82
CA LEU A 302 -2.51 20.40 13.47
C LEU A 302 -2.30 19.31 12.40
N GLY A 303 -2.89 19.48 11.22
CA GLY A 303 -2.90 18.47 10.15
C GLY A 303 -1.77 18.60 9.12
N ASN A 304 -1.83 17.77 8.08
CA ASN A 304 -1.19 18.02 6.80
C ASN A 304 -2.24 18.54 5.79
N PRO A 305 -1.91 19.53 4.94
CA PRO A 305 -0.61 20.17 4.76
C PRO A 305 -0.25 21.18 5.88
N PRO A 306 1.01 21.66 5.92
CA PRO A 306 1.43 22.78 6.76
C PRO A 306 0.55 24.00 6.64
N GLU A 307 0.46 24.75 7.74
CA GLU A 307 -0.15 26.07 7.68
C GLU A 307 0.65 26.97 6.71
N ALA A 308 -0.02 27.94 6.10
CA ALA A 308 0.62 28.88 5.19
C ALA A 308 1.85 29.55 5.85
N GLY A 309 3.03 29.34 5.26
CA GLY A 309 4.30 29.88 5.74
C GLY A 309 4.98 29.07 6.85
N GLU A 310 4.34 28.04 7.39
CA GLU A 310 4.92 27.17 8.41
C GLU A 310 6.06 26.32 7.82
N GLN A 311 7.25 26.42 8.41
CA GLN A 311 8.35 25.50 8.15
C GLN A 311 8.42 24.48 9.28
N ARG A 312 8.28 23.20 8.93
CA ARG A 312 8.25 22.10 9.90
C ARG A 312 9.60 21.39 9.94
N PRO A 313 10.36 21.49 11.05
CA PRO A 313 11.53 20.64 11.27
C PRO A 313 11.15 19.23 11.76
N THR A 314 9.90 19.02 12.17
CA THR A 314 9.35 17.77 12.71
C THR A 314 7.84 17.72 12.50
N ASP A 315 7.29 16.53 12.36
CA ASP A 315 5.86 16.22 12.38
C ASP A 315 5.41 15.64 13.75
N CYS A 316 6.26 15.75 14.78
CA CYS A 316 5.92 15.41 16.16
C CYS A 316 5.57 16.66 16.98
N ILE A 317 4.67 16.48 17.95
CA ILE A 317 4.49 17.35 19.11
C ILE A 317 5.30 16.75 20.26
N THR A 318 6.43 17.35 20.57
CA THR A 318 7.33 16.92 21.67
C THR A 318 7.31 17.95 22.80
N ALA A 319 7.98 17.65 23.91
CA ALA A 319 8.32 18.68 24.89
C ALA A 319 9.04 19.85 24.19
N GLY A 320 8.64 21.07 24.53
CA GLY A 320 9.07 22.30 23.87
C GLY A 320 8.22 22.74 22.68
N PHE A 321 7.14 22.03 22.32
CA PHE A 321 6.30 22.43 21.18
C PHE A 321 5.70 23.83 21.36
N GLU A 322 5.75 24.63 20.30
CA GLU A 322 5.15 25.96 20.23
C GLU A 322 4.28 26.09 18.99
N ARG A 323 3.16 26.80 19.14
CA ARG A 323 2.23 27.08 18.06
C ARG A 323 2.84 28.09 17.08
N TRP A 324 2.70 27.83 15.78
CA TRP A 324 3.20 28.71 14.72
C TRP A 324 2.59 30.12 14.79
N ARG A 325 1.26 30.24 14.84
CA ARG A 325 0.53 31.53 14.89
C ARG A 325 0.32 32.09 16.29
N HIS A 326 1.37 32.17 17.09
CA HIS A 326 1.28 32.67 18.47
C HIS A 326 0.89 34.17 18.58
N SER A 327 0.98 34.95 17.50
CA SER A 327 0.72 36.41 17.50
C SER A 327 -0.76 36.82 17.39
N ASP A 328 -1.70 35.87 17.23
CA ASP A 328 -3.15 36.17 17.12
C ASP A 328 -3.83 36.47 18.48
N GLY A 329 -3.06 36.38 19.57
CA GLY A 329 -3.49 36.62 20.95
C GLY A 329 -4.33 35.48 21.54
N ARG A 330 -4.39 34.32 20.89
CA ARG A 330 -5.08 33.13 21.42
C ARG A 330 -4.14 32.30 22.29
N ARG A 331 -4.65 31.83 23.43
CA ARG A 331 -3.93 30.92 24.34
C ARG A 331 -4.47 29.49 24.18
N ILE A 332 -3.62 28.50 24.42
CA ILE A 332 -4.04 27.10 24.43
C ILE A 332 -4.81 26.82 25.72
N ARG A 333 -6.11 26.50 25.60
CA ARG A 333 -6.95 26.13 26.74
C ARG A 333 -6.88 24.64 27.03
N ALA A 334 -6.94 23.84 25.99
CA ALA A 334 -6.95 22.39 26.05
C ALA A 334 -6.43 21.83 24.72
N ALA A 335 -6.14 20.54 24.70
CA ALA A 335 -5.74 19.84 23.49
C ALA A 335 -6.52 18.53 23.39
N ALA A 336 -6.90 18.13 22.18
CA ALA A 336 -7.55 16.87 21.92
C ALA A 336 -6.66 16.01 21.02
N VAL A 337 -6.51 14.74 21.38
CA VAL A 337 -5.76 13.75 20.60
C VAL A 337 -6.75 12.75 20.02
N LEU A 338 -6.73 12.59 18.70
CA LEU A 338 -7.66 11.73 17.97
C LEU A 338 -7.04 10.38 17.63
N PHE A 339 -7.86 9.33 17.78
CA PHE A 339 -7.51 7.98 17.37
C PHE A 339 -8.55 7.40 16.41
N PRO A 340 -8.25 7.32 15.10
CA PRO A 340 -9.17 6.74 14.14
C PRO A 340 -9.43 5.27 14.46
N LEU A 341 -10.70 4.88 14.41
CA LEU A 341 -11.08 3.49 14.62
C LEU A 341 -10.99 2.70 13.30
N PRO A 342 -10.45 1.47 13.30
CA PRO A 342 -10.39 0.63 12.11
C PRO A 342 -11.75 0.33 11.47
N SER A 343 -12.84 0.41 12.24
CA SER A 343 -14.21 0.14 11.79
C SER A 343 -14.90 1.33 11.09
N GLY A 344 -14.23 2.48 10.97
CA GLY A 344 -14.81 3.70 10.38
C GLY A 344 -15.83 4.42 11.29
N GLY A 345 -15.87 4.07 12.58
CA GLY A 345 -16.64 4.80 13.58
C GLY A 345 -16.02 6.17 13.91
N ALA A 346 -16.71 6.95 14.74
CA ALA A 346 -16.16 8.21 15.26
C ALA A 346 -14.81 7.95 15.96
N PRO A 347 -13.78 8.77 15.73
CA PRO A 347 -12.48 8.57 16.35
C PRO A 347 -12.60 8.67 17.87
N LEU A 348 -11.80 7.88 18.59
CA LEU A 348 -11.64 8.09 20.02
C LEU A 348 -10.98 9.45 20.23
N ARG A 349 -11.45 10.18 21.24
CA ARG A 349 -10.99 11.54 21.51
C ARG A 349 -10.46 11.63 22.93
N GLY A 350 -9.15 11.63 23.02
CA GLY A 350 -8.43 11.97 24.25
C GLY A 350 -8.47 13.46 24.49
N VAL A 351 -8.72 13.92 25.71
CA VAL A 351 -8.67 15.34 26.06
C VAL A 351 -7.58 15.57 27.10
N LEU A 352 -6.69 16.52 26.81
CA LEU A 352 -5.66 17.02 27.69
C LEU A 352 -6.07 18.41 28.16
N GLU A 353 -6.10 18.59 29.48
CA GLU A 353 -6.45 19.85 30.13
C GLU A 353 -5.33 20.27 31.08
N PRO A 354 -5.17 21.58 31.34
CA PRO A 354 -4.25 22.08 32.35
C PRO A 354 -4.58 21.51 33.73
N SER A 355 -3.56 21.11 34.47
CA SER A 355 -3.68 20.65 35.87
C SER A 355 -3.91 21.85 36.80
N GLY A 356 -5.15 22.37 36.82
CA GLY A 356 -5.60 23.44 37.73
C GLY A 356 -6.23 24.65 37.00
N PRO A 357 -6.91 25.57 37.73
CA PRO A 357 -7.48 26.77 37.13
C PRO A 357 -6.36 27.63 36.53
N GLN A 358 -6.48 27.95 35.23
CA GLN A 358 -5.59 28.90 34.57
C GLN A 358 -5.80 30.30 35.20
N PRO A 359 -4.73 31.00 35.61
CA PRO A 359 -4.84 32.36 36.15
C PRO A 359 -5.23 33.40 35.09
#